data_AF-A0A969PID9-F1
#
_entry.id   AF-A0A969PID9-F1
#
_cell.length_a   1.000
_cell.length_b   1.000
_cell.length_c   1.000
_cell.angle_alpha   90.00
_cell.angle_beta   90.00
_cell.angle_gamma   90.00
#
_symmetry.space_group_name_H-M   'P 1'
#
loop_
_entity.id
_entity.type
_entity.pdbx_description
1 polymer ?
#
loop_
_entity_poly.entity_id
_entity_poly.type
_entity_poly.pdbx_seq_one_letter_code
_entity_poly.pdbx_strand_id
1 'polypeptide(L)'
;RQGGQGGQGRQGGQGRQGGQGGQGGQGRILTSDFPSVWRELKVAFIISLLGTCLLLGMRSLGILQTWELQAFDRLMQLRPTEPSDRRILVVTIEEADIQYQTKNNMTLRGSLSDEALAQLLRKLAPYQPKAIASDIIHDFPYESDLADLIKQTPQFVAICRINSPQSNLVSISGPPDLPVQQLGFTNFALDPDNVIRRQILGMASDDVCQSDRAFSLQVALRYLGNPSLNLSSDGLRIDRVLFRELDYDAGGYQLSPKDALGVQILINYRSSLPQQISLREILNESASDRLKNLVKDRIILIGVAGEKQDLHLTPYSINNRQIPGVIVHAQMVSQIISAVKDERSLLRWWDRWAEIVWMGSWSFVGGILVLWRRSLFYRGFAIGIALVVLVGSCYILLLAGFWIPLVPSALGLIVTGAGVTTYLKSDR
;
A
#
# COMPACT_ATOMS: atom_id res chain seq x y z
N ARG A 1 -100.93 6.21 -78.52
CA ARG A 1 -102.01 5.23 -78.83
C ARG A 1 -101.80 4.04 -77.91
N GLN A 2 -102.82 3.76 -77.06
CA GLN A 2 -103.21 2.50 -76.41
C GLN A 2 -102.08 1.47 -76.14
N GLY A 3 -101.76 1.08 -74.90
CA GLY A 3 -102.68 0.67 -73.84
C GLY A 3 -102.86 -0.85 -73.91
N GLY A 4 -102.21 -1.60 -73.02
CA GLY A 4 -102.34 -3.05 -72.89
C GLY A 4 -101.85 -3.51 -71.52
N GLN A 5 -102.80 -3.96 -70.70
CA GLN A 5 -102.68 -4.33 -69.28
C GLN A 5 -102.38 -5.82 -69.06
N GLY A 6 -101.94 -6.12 -67.84
CA GLY A 6 -102.24 -7.36 -67.09
C GLY A 6 -101.05 -8.32 -66.95
N GLY A 7 -100.71 -8.90 -65.80
CA GLY A 7 -101.25 -8.92 -64.43
C GLY A 7 -100.17 -9.55 -63.52
N GLN A 8 -99.98 -9.01 -62.30
CA GLN A 8 -100.43 -9.56 -61.00
C GLN A 8 -99.57 -10.69 -60.38
N GLY A 9 -99.23 -10.49 -59.10
CA GLY A 9 -98.75 -11.51 -58.16
C GLY A 9 -97.57 -11.05 -57.28
N ARG A 10 -97.72 -10.02 -56.42
CA ARG A 10 -97.98 -10.07 -54.95
C ARG A 10 -96.94 -10.85 -54.11
N GLN A 11 -96.16 -10.14 -53.28
CA GLN A 11 -96.25 -10.01 -51.80
C GLN A 11 -95.39 -11.07 -51.07
N GLY A 12 -94.68 -10.82 -49.97
CA GLY A 12 -94.59 -9.67 -49.06
C GLY A 12 -93.95 -10.14 -47.73
N GLY A 13 -93.64 -9.19 -46.84
CA GLY A 13 -93.27 -9.40 -45.42
C GLY A 13 -91.75 -9.43 -45.19
N GLN A 14 -91.04 -8.45 -44.62
CA GLN A 14 -91.22 -7.60 -43.42
C GLN A 14 -91.40 -8.36 -42.09
N GLY A 15 -90.44 -8.15 -41.18
CA GLY A 15 -90.49 -8.43 -39.73
C GLY A 15 -89.11 -8.17 -39.09
N ARG A 16 -88.76 -6.95 -38.68
CA ARG A 16 -88.95 -6.27 -37.37
C ARG A 16 -88.23 -6.89 -36.15
N GLN A 17 -87.25 -6.11 -35.67
CA GLN A 17 -86.97 -5.66 -34.29
C GLN A 17 -86.86 -6.66 -33.12
N GLY A 18 -85.80 -6.46 -32.32
CA GLY A 18 -85.91 -6.45 -30.85
C GLY A 18 -84.73 -7.10 -30.10
N GLY A 19 -84.13 -6.38 -29.15
CA GLY A 19 -83.37 -7.01 -28.05
C GLY A 19 -82.14 -6.24 -27.55
N GLN A 20 -82.33 -5.42 -26.52
CA GLN A 20 -81.28 -4.85 -25.66
C GLN A 20 -80.67 -5.89 -24.71
N GLY A 21 -79.45 -5.61 -24.25
CA GLY A 21 -78.75 -6.23 -23.11
C GLY A 21 -77.28 -6.44 -23.48
N GLY A 22 -76.29 -5.70 -22.99
CA GLY A 22 -76.05 -5.27 -21.62
C GLY A 22 -74.99 -6.19 -21.01
N GLN A 23 -73.79 -5.64 -20.80
CA GLN A 23 -72.67 -6.10 -19.93
C GLN A 23 -71.36 -6.43 -20.65
N GLY A 24 -70.27 -5.95 -20.03
CA GLY A 24 -68.97 -6.61 -20.09
C GLY A 24 -67.88 -5.81 -20.79
N GLY A 25 -67.48 -4.67 -20.21
CA GLY A 25 -66.16 -4.12 -20.48
C GLY A 25 -65.07 -5.10 -20.06
N GLN A 26 -64.13 -5.37 -20.94
CA GLN A 26 -62.79 -5.76 -20.56
C GLN A 26 -61.82 -4.81 -21.25
N GLY A 27 -61.44 -3.77 -20.50
CA GLY A 27 -60.19 -3.07 -20.75
C GLY A 27 -59.06 -4.10 -20.71
N ARG A 28 -58.26 -4.16 -21.77
CA ARG A 28 -56.93 -4.76 -21.71
C ARG A 28 -56.11 -3.92 -20.74
N ILE A 29 -56.11 -4.35 -19.49
CA ILE A 29 -55.16 -3.90 -18.49
C ILE A 29 -53.77 -4.36 -18.97
N LEU A 30 -52.90 -3.39 -19.25
CA LEU A 30 -51.47 -3.58 -19.46
C LEU A 30 -50.84 -4.05 -18.14
N THR A 31 -50.90 -5.34 -17.84
CA THR A 31 -50.20 -5.93 -16.70
C THR A 31 -49.61 -7.28 -17.09
N SER A 32 -48.36 -7.31 -17.59
CA SER A 32 -47.56 -8.56 -17.58
C SER A 32 -46.05 -8.43 -17.80
N ASP A 33 -45.41 -7.27 -17.59
CA ASP A 33 -43.92 -7.19 -17.64
C ASP A 33 -43.26 -7.13 -16.25
N PHE A 34 -44.04 -7.07 -15.16
CA PHE A 34 -43.51 -6.99 -13.79
C PHE A 34 -42.89 -8.29 -13.26
N PRO A 35 -43.38 -9.51 -13.52
CA PRO A 35 -42.80 -10.74 -12.93
C PRO A 35 -41.40 -11.10 -13.43
N SER A 36 -41.03 -10.70 -14.65
CA SER A 36 -39.75 -11.07 -15.30
C SER A 36 -38.58 -10.30 -14.72
N VAL A 37 -38.73 -8.97 -14.51
CA VAL A 37 -37.67 -8.11 -13.97
C VAL A 37 -37.31 -8.50 -12.54
N TRP A 38 -38.30 -8.80 -11.69
CA TRP A 38 -38.05 -9.27 -10.32
C TRP A 38 -37.35 -10.63 -10.28
N ARG A 39 -37.63 -11.51 -11.25
CA ARG A 39 -36.92 -12.79 -11.40
C ARG A 39 -35.47 -12.56 -11.81
N GLU A 40 -35.21 -11.72 -12.79
CA GLU A 40 -33.86 -11.37 -13.25
C GLU A 40 -33.02 -10.70 -12.16
N LEU A 41 -33.63 -9.80 -11.38
CA LEU A 41 -32.98 -9.17 -10.21
C LEU A 41 -32.65 -10.19 -9.11
N LYS A 42 -33.57 -11.12 -8.81
CA LYS A 42 -33.30 -12.20 -7.85
C LYS A 42 -32.14 -13.10 -8.31
N VAL A 43 -32.10 -13.44 -9.59
CA VAL A 43 -31.00 -14.21 -10.18
C VAL A 43 -29.68 -13.44 -10.05
N ALA A 44 -29.66 -12.16 -10.43
CA ALA A 44 -28.47 -11.33 -10.30
C ALA A 44 -27.98 -11.26 -8.85
N PHE A 45 -28.90 -11.08 -7.89
CA PHE A 45 -28.56 -11.07 -6.48
C PHE A 45 -27.95 -12.40 -6.00
N ILE A 46 -28.56 -13.54 -6.34
CA ILE A 46 -28.06 -14.86 -5.95
C ILE A 46 -26.67 -15.13 -6.56
N ILE A 47 -26.48 -14.85 -7.85
CA ILE A 47 -25.18 -15.04 -8.51
C ILE A 47 -24.13 -14.10 -7.90
N SER A 48 -24.50 -12.87 -7.55
CA SER A 48 -23.60 -11.92 -6.87
C SER A 48 -23.17 -12.42 -5.50
N LEU A 49 -24.10 -12.99 -4.72
CA LEU A 49 -23.80 -13.56 -3.42
C LEU A 49 -22.86 -14.77 -3.55
N LEU A 50 -23.14 -15.68 -4.49
CA LEU A 50 -22.27 -16.82 -4.77
C LEU A 50 -20.88 -16.39 -5.24
N GLY A 51 -20.80 -15.41 -6.14
CA GLY A 51 -19.55 -14.83 -6.62
C GLY A 51 -18.75 -14.19 -5.48
N THR A 52 -19.41 -13.44 -4.61
CA THR A 52 -18.78 -12.83 -3.43
C THR A 52 -18.24 -13.91 -2.49
N CYS A 53 -19.02 -14.94 -2.18
CA CYS A 53 -18.58 -16.06 -1.35
C CYS A 53 -17.36 -16.78 -1.94
N LEU A 54 -17.36 -17.03 -3.25
CA LEU A 54 -16.22 -17.62 -3.95
C LEU A 54 -14.97 -16.76 -3.81
N LEU A 55 -15.08 -15.45 -4.02
CA LEU A 55 -13.97 -14.51 -3.93
C LEU A 55 -13.44 -14.39 -2.50
N LEU A 56 -14.31 -14.41 -1.49
CA LEU A 56 -13.90 -14.47 -0.09
C LEU A 56 -13.12 -15.75 0.21
N GLY A 57 -13.57 -16.89 -0.34
CA GLY A 57 -12.83 -18.15 -0.26
C GLY A 57 -11.44 -18.04 -0.88
N MET A 58 -11.35 -17.58 -2.12
CA MET A 58 -10.07 -17.38 -2.83
C MET A 58 -9.14 -16.43 -2.07
N ARG A 59 -9.68 -15.34 -1.52
CA ARG A 59 -8.92 -14.37 -0.73
C ARG A 59 -8.40 -14.99 0.56
N SER A 60 -9.23 -15.75 1.29
CA SER A 60 -8.79 -16.41 2.52
C SER A 60 -7.68 -17.44 2.31
N LEU A 61 -7.55 -17.95 1.07
CA LEU A 61 -6.47 -18.85 0.64
C LEU A 61 -5.24 -18.11 0.12
N GLY A 62 -5.23 -16.77 0.11
CA GLY A 62 -4.11 -15.96 -0.39
C GLY A 62 -3.96 -15.94 -1.92
N ILE A 63 -4.88 -16.54 -2.68
CA ILE A 63 -4.76 -16.69 -4.15
C ILE A 63 -4.69 -15.33 -4.85
N LEU A 64 -5.41 -14.33 -4.32
CA LEU A 64 -5.51 -12.99 -4.92
C LEU A 64 -4.44 -12.01 -4.41
N GLN A 65 -3.64 -12.39 -3.41
CA GLN A 65 -2.69 -11.50 -2.74
C GLN A 65 -1.70 -10.90 -3.73
N THR A 66 -1.07 -11.71 -4.57
CA THR A 66 -0.05 -11.23 -5.53
C THR A 66 -0.60 -10.13 -6.44
N TRP A 67 -1.81 -10.28 -6.93
CA TRP A 67 -2.44 -9.30 -7.82
C TRP A 67 -2.85 -8.04 -7.06
N GLU A 68 -3.33 -8.18 -5.82
CA GLU A 68 -3.63 -7.04 -4.95
C GLU A 68 -2.39 -6.20 -4.64
N LEU A 69 -1.26 -6.84 -4.32
CA LEU A 69 -0.01 -6.14 -4.03
C LEU A 69 0.55 -5.43 -5.27
N GLN A 70 0.47 -6.06 -6.45
CA GLN A 70 0.83 -5.40 -7.70
C GLN A 70 -0.09 -4.22 -8.02
N ALA A 71 -1.40 -4.35 -7.76
CA ALA A 71 -2.34 -3.26 -7.94
C ALA A 71 -2.04 -2.11 -6.97
N PHE A 72 -1.74 -2.42 -5.70
CA PHE A 72 -1.29 -1.45 -4.71
C PHE A 72 -0.06 -0.68 -5.19
N ASP A 73 0.96 -1.37 -5.71
CA ASP A 73 2.17 -0.72 -6.23
C ASP A 73 1.85 0.23 -7.39
N ARG A 74 0.98 -0.18 -8.31
CA ARG A 74 0.55 0.69 -9.41
C ARG A 74 -0.19 1.92 -8.93
N LEU A 75 -1.10 1.76 -7.97
CA LEU A 75 -1.80 2.90 -7.39
C LEU A 75 -0.84 3.84 -6.64
N MET A 76 0.16 3.30 -5.93
CA MET A 76 1.21 4.09 -5.30
C MET A 76 2.03 4.88 -6.33
N GLN A 77 2.43 4.26 -7.44
CA GLN A 77 3.17 4.91 -8.53
C GLN A 77 2.39 6.04 -9.21
N LEU A 78 1.06 5.96 -9.26
CA LEU A 78 0.20 6.96 -9.90
C LEU A 78 -0.01 8.21 -9.04
N ARG A 79 0.39 8.20 -7.78
CA ARG A 79 0.14 9.31 -6.85
C ARG A 79 0.84 10.59 -7.30
N PRO A 80 0.29 11.77 -6.95
CA PRO A 80 1.00 13.02 -7.14
C PRO A 80 2.37 12.98 -6.47
N THR A 81 3.36 13.57 -7.13
CA THR A 81 4.72 13.64 -6.57
C THR A 81 4.72 14.49 -5.33
N GLU A 82 5.13 13.88 -4.23
CA GLU A 82 5.33 14.58 -2.97
C GLU A 82 6.79 15.07 -2.86
N PRO A 83 7.06 16.26 -2.29
CA PRO A 83 8.43 16.70 -2.05
C PRO A 83 9.17 15.82 -1.05
N SER A 84 10.50 15.80 -1.21
CA SER A 84 11.41 15.11 -0.30
C SER A 84 11.41 15.72 1.10
N ASP A 85 11.59 14.88 2.12
CA ASP A 85 11.65 15.33 3.50
C ASP A 85 12.99 16.01 3.80
N ARG A 86 12.94 17.34 3.91
CA ARG A 86 14.11 18.20 4.15
C ARG A 86 14.75 18.00 5.52
N ARG A 87 14.12 17.25 6.44
CA ARG A 87 14.68 16.94 7.76
C ARG A 87 15.73 15.84 7.71
N ILE A 88 15.86 15.13 6.59
CA ILE A 88 16.78 13.99 6.44
C ILE A 88 17.81 14.31 5.36
N LEU A 89 19.09 14.15 5.72
CA LEU A 89 20.21 14.10 4.81
C LEU A 89 20.79 12.69 4.84
N VAL A 90 21.01 12.11 3.66
CA VAL A 90 21.70 10.84 3.53
C VAL A 90 23.13 11.10 3.07
N VAL A 91 24.09 10.69 3.89
CA VAL A 91 25.51 10.62 3.54
C VAL A 91 25.76 9.28 2.88
N THR A 92 25.98 9.30 1.56
CA THR A 92 26.18 8.09 0.77
C THR A 92 27.64 7.67 0.77
N ILE A 93 27.87 6.37 0.82
CA ILE A 93 29.16 5.75 0.59
C ILE A 93 29.06 4.94 -0.69
N GLU A 94 29.71 5.43 -1.73
CA GLU A 94 29.82 4.77 -3.02
C GLU A 94 31.25 4.23 -3.23
N GLU A 95 31.45 3.51 -4.33
CA GLU A 95 32.77 2.96 -4.70
C GLU A 95 33.87 4.04 -4.70
N ALA A 96 33.54 5.25 -5.12
CA ALA A 96 34.50 6.35 -5.16
C ALA A 96 34.83 6.92 -3.76
N ASP A 97 33.95 6.73 -2.76
CA ASP A 97 34.21 7.05 -1.35
C ASP A 97 35.09 5.99 -0.69
N ILE A 98 34.90 4.72 -1.05
CA ILE A 98 35.78 3.62 -0.62
C ILE A 98 37.20 3.87 -1.15
N GLN A 99 37.35 4.17 -2.45
CA GLN A 99 38.64 4.51 -3.03
C GLN A 99 39.26 5.78 -2.44
N TYR A 100 38.44 6.77 -2.07
CA TYR A 100 38.92 7.96 -1.38
C TYR A 100 39.52 7.60 -0.01
N GLN A 101 38.85 6.77 0.78
CA GLN A 101 39.36 6.32 2.08
C GLN A 101 40.68 5.55 1.92
N THR A 102 40.76 4.62 0.95
CA THR A 102 41.99 3.87 0.67
C THR A 102 43.15 4.79 0.26
N LYS A 103 42.91 5.77 -0.62
CA LYS A 103 43.94 6.72 -1.06
C LYS A 103 44.47 7.61 0.06
N ASN A 104 43.65 7.87 1.08
CA ASN A 104 44.03 8.63 2.27
C ASN A 104 44.60 7.74 3.39
N ASN A 105 44.94 6.48 3.10
CA ASN A 105 45.49 5.51 4.06
C ASN A 105 44.58 5.27 5.28
N MET A 106 43.26 5.35 5.11
CA MET A 106 42.30 5.04 6.16
C MET A 106 42.04 3.52 6.22
N THR A 107 41.96 2.95 7.42
CA THR A 107 41.88 1.49 7.61
C THR A 107 40.46 0.97 7.42
N LEU A 108 40.11 0.55 6.20
CA LEU A 108 38.78 0.02 5.92
C LEU A 108 38.51 -1.34 6.59
N ARG A 109 37.38 -1.43 7.28
CA ARG A 109 36.78 -2.69 7.76
C ARG A 109 35.32 -2.75 7.30
N GLY A 110 35.13 -3.01 6.01
CA GLY A 110 33.84 -2.89 5.32
C GLY A 110 33.84 -1.68 4.37
N SER A 111 32.74 -0.91 4.37
CA SER A 111 32.56 0.24 3.47
C SER A 111 32.98 1.59 4.08
N LEU A 112 33.07 1.67 5.41
CA LEU A 112 33.42 2.87 6.17
C LEU A 112 34.53 2.56 7.17
N SER A 113 35.57 3.39 7.20
CA SER A 113 36.63 3.30 8.21
C SER A 113 36.26 4.08 9.48
N ASP A 114 36.84 3.69 10.62
CA ASP A 114 36.64 4.40 11.88
C ASP A 114 37.19 5.82 11.83
N GLU A 115 38.32 6.03 11.16
CA GLU A 115 38.92 7.34 10.98
C GLU A 115 38.02 8.25 10.13
N ALA A 116 37.40 7.72 9.07
CA ALA A 116 36.46 8.46 8.23
C ALA A 116 35.18 8.82 8.99
N LEU A 117 34.63 7.89 9.77
CA LEU A 117 33.46 8.13 10.61
C LEU A 117 33.78 9.17 11.71
N ALA A 118 34.94 9.08 12.35
CA ALA A 118 35.37 10.06 13.35
C ALA A 118 35.54 11.46 12.75
N GLN A 119 36.15 11.57 11.56
CA GLN A 119 36.26 12.85 10.84
C GLN A 119 34.88 13.41 10.48
N LEU A 120 33.98 12.56 9.99
CA LEU A 120 32.61 12.96 9.65
C LEU A 120 31.88 13.48 10.89
N LEU A 121 31.87 12.73 11.99
CA LEU A 121 31.21 13.13 13.23
C LEU A 121 31.75 14.47 13.77
N ARG A 122 33.07 14.66 13.79
CA ARG A 122 33.68 15.95 14.17
C ARG A 122 33.25 17.10 13.28
N LYS A 123 33.13 16.84 11.98
CA LYS A 123 32.74 17.86 11.00
C LYS A 123 31.27 18.25 11.13
N LEU A 124 30.42 17.31 11.50
CA LEU A 124 28.98 17.53 11.70
C LEU A 124 28.65 18.14 13.06
N ALA A 125 29.42 17.82 14.11
CA ALA A 125 29.13 18.19 15.49
C ALA A 125 28.86 19.70 15.73
N PRO A 126 29.66 20.65 15.16
CA PRO A 126 29.42 22.09 15.36
C PRO A 126 28.06 22.58 14.87
N TYR A 127 27.44 21.85 13.93
CA TYR A 127 26.16 22.23 13.32
C TYR A 127 24.95 21.65 14.04
N GLN A 128 25.14 20.86 15.10
CA GLN A 128 24.07 20.34 15.97
C GLN A 128 22.97 19.58 15.19
N PRO A 129 23.31 18.46 14.52
CA PRO A 129 22.28 17.56 14.00
C PRO A 129 21.45 16.96 15.14
N LYS A 130 20.18 16.67 14.88
CA LYS A 130 19.26 16.06 15.86
C LYS A 130 19.48 14.57 16.05
N ALA A 131 19.93 13.89 15.01
CA ALA A 131 20.30 12.48 15.05
C ALA A 131 21.39 12.23 14.00
N ILE A 132 22.33 11.34 14.33
CA ILE A 132 23.30 10.81 13.37
C ILE A 132 23.17 9.30 13.44
N ALA A 133 23.01 8.61 12.32
CA ALA A 133 22.75 7.19 12.35
C ALA A 133 23.52 6.47 11.25
N SER A 134 24.19 5.38 11.59
CA SER A 134 25.01 4.59 10.66
C SER A 134 24.30 3.30 10.32
N ASP A 135 23.79 3.22 9.09
CA ASP A 135 23.24 2.01 8.47
C ASP A 135 24.37 1.16 7.84
N ILE A 136 25.40 0.90 8.64
CA ILE A 136 26.58 0.14 8.23
C ILE A 136 26.91 -0.82 9.37
N ILE A 137 27.06 -2.09 9.03
CA ILE A 137 27.37 -3.14 10.00
C ILE A 137 28.76 -2.85 10.58
N HIS A 138 28.81 -2.85 11.91
CA HIS A 138 30.02 -2.62 12.67
C HIS A 138 29.97 -3.51 13.92
N ASP A 139 30.25 -4.80 13.75
CA ASP A 139 30.11 -5.86 14.74
C ASP A 139 31.39 -6.09 15.59
N PHE A 140 32.25 -5.07 15.64
CA PHE A 140 33.53 -5.09 16.34
C PHE A 140 33.74 -3.78 17.13
N PRO A 141 34.70 -3.72 18.08
CA PRO A 141 34.96 -2.49 18.83
C PRO A 141 35.45 -1.36 17.93
N TYR A 142 34.88 -0.17 18.13
CA TYR A 142 35.41 1.07 17.56
C TYR A 142 36.83 1.33 18.05
N GLU A 143 37.66 1.91 17.20
CA GLU A 143 38.95 2.46 17.60
C GLU A 143 38.78 3.53 18.69
N SER A 144 39.77 3.67 19.57
CA SER A 144 39.67 4.49 20.78
C SER A 144 39.19 5.91 20.53
N ASP A 145 39.70 6.54 19.46
CA ASP A 145 39.33 7.90 19.06
C ASP A 145 37.84 8.04 18.71
N LEU A 146 37.32 7.10 17.92
CA LEU A 146 35.90 7.07 17.54
C LEU A 146 35.02 6.66 18.71
N ALA A 147 35.44 5.70 19.53
CA ALA A 147 34.72 5.25 20.72
C ALA A 147 34.49 6.43 21.70
N ASP A 148 35.50 7.24 21.96
CA ASP A 148 35.39 8.40 22.85
C ASP A 148 34.52 9.52 22.25
N LEU A 149 34.55 9.69 20.93
CA LEU A 149 33.67 10.62 20.24
C LEU A 149 32.20 10.17 20.28
N ILE A 150 31.93 8.88 20.10
CA ILE A 150 30.58 8.32 20.15
C ILE A 150 30.00 8.41 21.57
N LYS A 151 30.79 8.18 22.62
CA LYS A 151 30.37 8.42 24.02
C LYS A 151 29.90 9.86 24.25
N GLN A 152 30.49 10.83 23.55
CA GLN A 152 30.12 12.25 23.60
C GLN A 152 28.99 12.62 22.63
N THR A 153 28.51 11.67 21.83
CA THR A 153 27.51 11.85 20.77
C THR A 153 26.27 11.01 21.09
N PRO A 154 25.46 11.38 22.12
CA PRO A 154 24.28 10.59 22.51
C PRO A 154 23.22 10.49 21.39
N GLN A 155 23.28 11.36 20.39
CA GLN A 155 22.42 11.34 19.21
C GLN A 155 22.86 10.33 18.13
N PHE A 156 23.98 9.63 18.34
CA PHE A 156 24.46 8.58 17.44
C PHE A 156 23.65 7.29 17.60
N VAL A 157 23.27 6.67 16.49
CA VAL A 157 22.59 5.37 16.44
C VAL A 157 23.34 4.44 15.50
N ALA A 158 23.76 3.28 15.99
CA ALA A 158 24.31 2.21 15.19
C ALA A 158 23.27 1.12 14.94
N ILE A 159 23.61 0.17 14.09
CA ILE A 159 22.74 -0.94 13.73
C ILE A 159 23.21 -2.26 14.33
N CYS A 160 22.24 -3.14 14.54
CA CYS A 160 22.45 -4.58 14.65
C CYS A 160 21.44 -5.29 13.75
N ARG A 161 21.49 -6.61 13.67
CA ARG A 161 20.51 -7.39 12.89
C ARG A 161 20.05 -8.58 13.68
N ILE A 162 18.75 -8.77 13.78
CA ILE A 162 18.16 -9.93 14.46
C ILE A 162 18.04 -11.08 13.46
N ASN A 163 18.17 -12.32 13.94
CA ASN A 163 17.91 -13.49 13.12
C ASN A 163 16.49 -13.44 12.52
N SER A 164 16.38 -13.67 11.21
CA SER A 164 15.09 -13.93 10.56
C SER A 164 15.20 -15.19 9.70
N PRO A 165 14.61 -16.32 10.15
CA PRO A 165 14.60 -17.56 9.38
C PRO A 165 13.91 -17.41 8.02
N GLN A 166 12.97 -16.47 7.89
CA GLN A 166 12.20 -16.21 6.67
C GLN A 166 13.10 -15.71 5.53
N SER A 167 14.04 -14.83 5.85
CA SER A 167 14.95 -14.20 4.89
C SER A 167 16.36 -14.82 4.93
N ASN A 168 16.51 -15.99 5.57
CA ASN A 168 17.81 -16.63 5.85
C ASN A 168 18.85 -15.65 6.44
N LEU A 169 18.38 -14.71 7.27
CA LEU A 169 19.24 -13.70 7.86
C LEU A 169 19.86 -14.24 9.14
N VAL A 170 21.19 -14.24 9.17
CA VAL A 170 21.96 -14.51 10.38
C VAL A 170 21.97 -13.24 11.25
N SER A 171 21.86 -13.44 12.56
CA SER A 171 21.98 -12.35 13.52
C SER A 171 23.38 -11.73 13.47
N ILE A 172 23.47 -10.41 13.63
CA ILE A 172 24.72 -9.66 13.63
C ILE A 172 24.68 -8.69 14.83
N SER A 173 25.72 -8.74 15.66
CA SER A 173 25.85 -7.86 16.81
C SER A 173 26.12 -6.43 16.36
N GLY A 174 25.65 -5.46 17.14
CA GLY A 174 26.10 -4.08 16.99
C GLY A 174 27.50 -3.86 17.56
N PRO A 175 28.01 -2.62 17.51
CA PRO A 175 29.26 -2.28 18.17
C PRO A 175 29.17 -2.60 19.67
N PRO A 176 30.22 -3.18 20.28
CA PRO A 176 30.25 -3.45 21.70
C PRO A 176 30.21 -2.12 22.48
N ASP A 177 29.77 -2.21 23.73
CA ASP A 177 29.71 -1.09 24.68
C ASP A 177 28.75 0.07 24.33
N LEU A 178 27.94 -0.07 23.28
CA LEU A 178 26.84 0.86 23.01
C LEU A 178 25.60 0.53 23.86
N PRO A 179 24.95 1.55 24.46
CA PRO A 179 23.69 1.34 25.13
C PRO A 179 22.60 0.97 24.13
N VAL A 180 21.63 0.13 24.53
CA VAL A 180 20.54 -0.36 23.67
C VAL A 180 19.74 0.79 23.01
N GLN A 181 19.66 1.95 23.65
CA GLN A 181 18.99 3.14 23.10
C GLN A 181 19.73 3.75 21.89
N GLN A 182 21.00 3.41 21.68
CA GLN A 182 21.81 3.79 20.51
C GLN A 182 21.93 2.65 19.49
N LEU A 183 21.18 1.55 19.67
CA LEU A 183 21.13 0.43 18.74
C LEU A 183 19.73 0.26 18.18
N GLY A 184 19.61 0.01 16.87
CA GLY A 184 18.36 -0.37 16.23
C GLY A 184 18.57 -1.47 15.21
N PHE A 185 17.63 -2.41 15.11
CA PHE A 185 17.76 -3.51 14.15
C PHE A 185 17.39 -3.08 12.73
N THR A 186 18.04 -3.64 11.71
CA THR A 186 17.82 -3.29 10.28
C THR A 186 16.93 -4.24 9.50
N ASN A 187 16.31 -5.21 10.16
CA ASN A 187 15.43 -6.18 9.51
C ASN A 187 14.33 -5.51 8.66
N PHE A 188 14.22 -5.95 7.40
CA PHE A 188 13.13 -5.57 6.50
C PHE A 188 12.01 -6.61 6.52
N ALA A 189 10.77 -6.14 6.44
CA ALA A 189 9.61 -7.00 6.22
C ALA A 189 9.43 -7.23 4.71
N LEU A 190 9.91 -8.37 4.23
CA LEU A 190 9.83 -8.75 2.81
C LEU A 190 8.51 -9.45 2.50
N ASP A 191 7.87 -9.03 1.42
CA ASP A 191 6.76 -9.76 0.81
C ASP A 191 7.26 -10.92 -0.06
N PRO A 192 6.39 -11.87 -0.47
CA PRO A 192 6.79 -13.03 -1.27
C PRO A 192 7.49 -12.70 -2.61
N ASP A 193 7.28 -11.48 -3.13
CA ASP A 193 7.92 -10.95 -4.33
C ASP A 193 9.17 -10.10 -4.04
N ASN A 194 9.68 -10.13 -2.80
CA ASN A 194 10.83 -9.39 -2.28
C ASN A 194 10.69 -7.86 -2.30
N VAL A 195 9.47 -7.33 -2.47
CA VAL A 195 9.22 -5.89 -2.40
C VAL A 195 8.96 -5.49 -0.96
N ILE A 196 9.63 -4.44 -0.50
CA ILE A 196 9.43 -3.88 0.84
C ILE A 196 8.22 -2.96 0.82
N ARG A 197 7.06 -3.44 1.27
CA ARG A 197 5.83 -2.64 1.45
C ARG A 197 5.52 -2.35 2.91
N ARG A 198 6.19 -3.06 3.82
CA ARG A 198 5.97 -3.05 5.26
C ARG A 198 7.26 -2.64 5.96
N GLN A 199 7.12 -1.91 7.06
CA GLN A 199 8.23 -1.64 7.98
C GLN A 199 7.91 -2.25 9.34
N ILE A 200 8.93 -2.77 9.99
CA ILE A 200 8.88 -3.25 11.37
C ILE A 200 9.20 -2.04 12.27
N LEU A 201 8.42 -1.82 13.32
CA LEU A 201 8.68 -0.78 14.33
C LEU A 201 9.46 -1.34 15.52
N GLY A 202 9.11 -2.56 15.93
CA GLY A 202 9.77 -3.28 17.01
C GLY A 202 9.44 -4.75 16.99
N MET A 203 10.33 -5.58 17.52
CA MET A 203 10.15 -7.03 17.66
C MET A 203 11.04 -7.55 18.80
N ALA A 204 10.84 -8.79 19.20
CA ALA A 204 11.67 -9.40 20.25
C ALA A 204 13.14 -9.41 19.83
N SER A 205 14.02 -8.95 20.71
CA SER A 205 15.47 -9.04 20.57
C SER A 205 15.96 -10.49 20.65
N ASP A 206 17.18 -10.73 20.22
CA ASP A 206 17.90 -12.00 20.45
C ASP A 206 19.19 -11.77 21.26
N ASP A 207 19.94 -12.85 21.52
CA ASP A 207 21.16 -12.80 22.31
C ASP A 207 22.30 -11.99 21.65
N VAL A 208 22.20 -11.71 20.35
CA VAL A 208 23.24 -11.07 19.54
C VAL A 208 22.89 -9.61 19.25
N CYS A 209 21.64 -9.31 18.90
CA CYS A 209 21.09 -7.97 18.71
C CYS A 209 20.06 -7.69 19.80
N GLN A 210 20.51 -7.00 20.85
CA GLN A 210 19.74 -6.70 22.07
C GLN A 210 18.70 -5.58 21.90
N SER A 211 18.58 -4.99 20.71
CA SER A 211 17.61 -3.93 20.44
C SER A 211 16.26 -4.52 20.09
N ASP A 212 15.21 -4.07 20.76
CA ASP A 212 13.81 -4.41 20.48
C ASP A 212 13.14 -3.44 19.50
N ARG A 213 13.87 -2.43 19.03
CA ARG A 213 13.37 -1.36 18.15
C ARG A 213 14.09 -1.34 16.82
N ALA A 214 13.32 -1.11 15.76
CA ALA A 214 13.88 -0.94 14.44
C ALA A 214 14.76 0.30 14.37
N PHE A 215 15.79 0.25 13.54
CA PHE A 215 16.70 1.38 13.26
C PHE A 215 15.92 2.65 12.91
N SER A 216 14.94 2.53 12.02
CA SER A 216 14.10 3.66 11.60
C SER A 216 13.30 4.27 12.76
N LEU A 217 12.81 3.46 13.70
CA LEU A 217 12.13 3.93 14.89
C LEU A 217 13.10 4.64 15.84
N GLN A 218 14.26 4.03 16.14
CA GLN A 218 15.24 4.65 17.05
C GLN A 218 15.68 6.03 16.56
N VAL A 219 15.98 6.17 15.27
CA VAL A 219 16.35 7.46 14.68
C VAL A 219 15.21 8.48 14.75
N ALA A 220 13.98 8.06 14.45
CA ALA A 220 12.82 8.94 14.55
C ALA A 220 12.59 9.42 15.99
N LEU A 221 12.69 8.54 16.99
CA LEU A 221 12.52 8.90 18.40
C LEU A 221 13.57 9.90 18.89
N ARG A 222 14.83 9.73 18.46
CA ARG A 222 15.92 10.68 18.73
C ARG A 222 15.59 12.07 18.17
N TYR A 223 15.12 12.14 16.92
CA TYR A 223 14.71 13.39 16.29
C TYR A 223 13.51 14.06 16.98
N LEU A 224 12.55 13.26 17.43
CA LEU A 224 11.35 13.73 18.12
C LEU A 224 11.62 14.17 19.56
N GLY A 225 12.78 13.86 20.13
CA GLY A 225 13.16 14.26 21.48
C GLY A 225 12.62 13.31 22.57
N ASN A 226 12.61 12.00 22.30
CA ASN A 226 12.12 10.94 23.20
C ASN A 226 10.64 11.14 23.61
N PRO A 227 9.71 11.06 22.64
CA PRO A 227 8.29 11.17 22.89
C PRO A 227 7.77 10.04 23.78
N SER A 228 6.53 10.17 24.25
CA SER A 228 5.87 9.11 25.00
C SER A 228 5.56 7.91 24.10
N LEU A 229 5.89 6.70 24.57
CA LEU A 229 5.65 5.45 23.86
C LEU A 229 4.71 4.57 24.66
N ASN A 230 3.67 4.08 24.00
CA ASN A 230 2.72 3.15 24.59
C ASN A 230 2.43 2.03 23.59
N LEU A 231 2.83 0.81 23.93
CA LEU A 231 2.54 -0.38 23.16
C LEU A 231 1.22 -0.98 23.65
N SER A 232 0.30 -1.22 22.70
CA SER A 232 -1.01 -1.81 22.95
C SER A 232 -1.28 -2.94 21.96
N SER A 233 -2.37 -3.69 22.16
CA SER A 233 -2.81 -4.72 21.20
C SER A 233 -3.07 -4.18 19.79
N ASP A 234 -3.39 -2.90 19.67
CA ASP A 234 -3.71 -2.26 18.40
C ASP A 234 -2.46 -1.74 17.67
N GLY A 235 -1.29 -1.80 18.32
CA GLY A 235 -0.01 -1.32 17.80
C GLY A 235 0.69 -0.31 18.72
N LEU A 236 1.64 0.44 18.13
CA LEU A 236 2.51 1.38 18.84
C LEU A 236 1.95 2.80 18.78
N ARG A 237 1.71 3.42 19.94
CA ARG A 237 1.36 4.84 20.03
C ARG A 237 2.60 5.67 20.36
N ILE A 238 2.87 6.68 19.54
CA ILE A 238 3.92 7.69 19.73
C ILE A 238 3.21 9.02 19.96
N ASP A 239 3.31 9.55 21.18
CA ASP A 239 2.47 10.65 21.67
C ASP A 239 0.98 10.40 21.40
N ARG A 240 0.37 11.18 20.49
CA ARG A 240 -1.05 11.08 20.13
C ARG A 240 -1.31 10.20 18.91
N VAL A 241 -0.28 9.79 18.18
CA VAL A 241 -0.41 9.10 16.89
C VAL A 241 -0.30 7.59 17.11
N LEU A 242 -1.34 6.86 16.70
CA LEU A 242 -1.35 5.40 16.70
C LEU A 242 -0.81 4.86 15.38
N PHE A 243 0.29 4.13 15.45
CA PHE A 243 0.80 3.30 14.36
C PHE A 243 0.14 1.92 14.51
N ARG A 244 -1.02 1.77 13.87
CA ARG A 244 -1.84 0.56 13.94
C ARG A 244 -1.06 -0.63 13.38
N GLU A 245 -0.94 -1.69 14.18
CA GLU A 245 -0.28 -2.92 13.76
C GLU A 245 -1.03 -3.56 12.58
N LEU A 246 -0.27 -4.11 11.64
CA LEU A 246 -0.79 -4.74 10.44
C LEU A 246 -1.44 -6.07 10.78
N ASP A 247 -2.75 -6.15 10.62
CA ASP A 247 -3.50 -7.39 10.75
C ASP A 247 -3.03 -8.41 9.69
N TYR A 248 -3.06 -9.71 10.00
CA TYR A 248 -2.62 -10.74 9.07
C TYR A 248 -3.44 -10.78 7.78
N ASP A 249 -4.71 -10.37 7.82
CA ASP A 249 -5.64 -10.29 6.67
C ASP A 249 -5.89 -8.83 6.20
N ALA A 250 -5.02 -7.89 6.60
CA ALA A 250 -5.13 -6.47 6.29
C ALA A 250 -5.10 -6.18 4.78
N GLY A 251 -6.16 -5.54 4.26
CA GLY A 251 -6.24 -5.15 2.86
C GLY A 251 -6.02 -6.35 1.92
N GLY A 252 -5.02 -6.30 1.05
CA GLY A 252 -4.72 -7.41 0.14
C GLY A 252 -3.97 -8.59 0.76
N TYR A 253 -3.54 -8.51 2.02
CA TYR A 253 -2.68 -9.51 2.63
C TYR A 253 -3.42 -10.74 3.14
N GLN A 254 -2.70 -11.86 3.14
CA GLN A 254 -2.97 -13.06 3.92
C GLN A 254 -1.62 -13.56 4.49
N LEU A 255 -1.07 -12.79 5.43
CA LEU A 255 0.23 -13.06 6.05
C LEU A 255 0.23 -14.39 6.80
N SER A 256 1.30 -15.16 6.63
CA SER A 256 1.55 -16.29 7.52
C SER A 256 2.10 -15.77 8.85
N PRO A 257 2.00 -16.53 9.96
CA PRO A 257 2.62 -16.17 11.23
C PRO A 257 4.13 -15.94 11.13
N LYS A 258 4.78 -16.47 10.08
CA LYS A 258 6.21 -16.28 9.81
C LYS A 258 6.52 -14.92 9.18
N ASP A 259 5.55 -14.31 8.50
CA ASP A 259 5.71 -13.02 7.82
C ASP A 259 5.27 -11.84 8.70
N ALA A 260 4.49 -12.11 9.76
CA ALA A 260 3.96 -11.15 10.73
C ALA A 260 4.86 -11.04 11.98
N LEU A 261 6.15 -10.79 11.79
CA LEU A 261 7.11 -10.60 12.88
C LEU A 261 7.03 -9.19 13.47
N GLY A 262 6.78 -9.11 14.77
CA GLY A 262 6.75 -7.85 15.52
C GLY A 262 5.65 -6.89 15.09
N VAL A 263 5.74 -5.65 15.56
CA VAL A 263 4.79 -4.60 15.23
C VAL A 263 5.12 -4.06 13.84
N GLN A 264 4.33 -4.43 12.84
CA GLN A 264 4.52 -3.99 11.45
C GLN A 264 3.46 -2.98 11.03
N ILE A 265 3.83 -2.08 10.11
CA ILE A 265 2.90 -1.17 9.45
C ILE A 265 3.21 -1.07 7.96
N LEU A 266 2.24 -0.61 7.16
CA LEU A 266 2.46 -0.28 5.75
C LEU A 266 3.34 0.97 5.59
N ILE A 267 4.16 0.97 4.55
CA ILE A 267 4.99 2.12 4.18
C ILE A 267 4.25 2.97 3.14
N ASN A 268 3.96 4.21 3.53
CA ASN A 268 3.47 5.30 2.71
C ASN A 268 4.64 6.05 2.03
N TYR A 269 5.32 5.36 1.12
CA TYR A 269 6.47 5.88 0.38
C TYR A 269 6.19 7.21 -0.33
N ARG A 270 7.18 8.11 -0.31
CA ARG A 270 7.24 9.24 -1.24
C ARG A 270 7.90 8.79 -2.54
N SER A 271 7.46 9.35 -3.66
CA SER A 271 8.16 9.16 -4.94
C SER A 271 9.50 9.89 -5.00
N SER A 272 9.65 10.99 -4.24
CA SER A 272 10.92 11.71 -4.12
C SER A 272 11.88 11.03 -3.15
N LEU A 273 13.15 10.95 -3.54
CA LEU A 273 14.23 10.46 -2.68
C LEU A 273 14.71 11.54 -1.70
N PRO A 274 15.24 11.17 -0.52
CA PRO A 274 15.90 12.10 0.39
C PRO A 274 17.08 12.81 -0.28
N GLN A 275 17.43 13.99 0.24
CA GLN A 275 18.63 14.69 -0.19
C GLN A 275 19.86 13.83 0.14
N GLN A 276 20.77 13.69 -0.84
CA GLN A 276 21.97 12.86 -0.73
C GLN A 276 23.22 13.71 -0.92
N ILE A 277 24.31 13.31 -0.26
CA ILE A 277 25.64 13.89 -0.41
C ILE A 277 26.68 12.79 -0.14
N SER A 278 27.72 12.70 -0.95
CA SER A 278 28.75 11.66 -0.74
C SER A 278 29.63 11.94 0.48
N LEU A 279 30.15 10.89 1.12
CA LEU A 279 31.08 10.98 2.25
C LEU A 279 32.27 11.88 1.92
N ARG A 280 32.94 11.64 0.79
CA ARG A 280 34.10 12.41 0.34
C ARG A 280 33.78 13.89 0.12
N GLU A 281 32.57 14.22 -0.31
CA GLU A 281 32.16 15.60 -0.52
C GLU A 281 32.04 16.31 0.83
N ILE A 282 31.40 15.68 1.82
CA ILE A 282 31.38 16.24 3.17
C ILE A 282 32.79 16.36 3.72
N LEU A 283 33.65 15.33 3.61
CA LEU A 283 35.00 15.36 4.18
C LEU A 283 35.90 16.42 3.53
N ASN A 284 35.72 16.73 2.24
CA ASN A 284 36.46 17.79 1.55
C ASN A 284 35.83 19.19 1.64
N GLU A 285 34.57 19.30 2.09
CA GLU A 285 33.87 20.59 2.14
C GLU A 285 34.53 21.58 3.11
N SER A 286 34.80 22.80 2.67
CA SER A 286 35.40 23.86 3.50
C SER A 286 34.40 24.96 3.85
N ALA A 287 33.29 25.08 3.12
CA ALA A 287 32.27 26.09 3.32
C ALA A 287 31.35 25.74 4.50
N SER A 288 31.58 26.40 5.64
CA SER A 288 30.83 26.19 6.88
C SER A 288 29.33 26.48 6.74
N ASP A 289 28.95 27.49 5.96
CA ASP A 289 27.54 27.85 5.75
C ASP A 289 26.75 26.78 4.99
N ARG A 290 27.38 26.12 4.01
CA ARG A 290 26.75 25.03 3.27
C ARG A 290 26.50 23.83 4.19
N LEU A 291 27.50 23.41 4.96
CA LEU A 291 27.36 22.32 5.93
C LEU A 291 26.32 22.65 6.99
N LYS A 292 26.32 23.89 7.52
CA LYS A 292 25.30 24.35 8.47
C LYS A 292 23.89 24.18 7.91
N ASN A 293 23.65 24.61 6.67
CA ASN A 293 22.34 24.48 6.02
C ASN A 293 21.93 23.02 5.79
N LEU A 294 22.89 22.14 5.51
CA LEU A 294 22.66 20.72 5.27
C LEU A 294 22.46 19.90 6.55
N VAL A 295 22.99 20.34 7.69
CA VAL A 295 23.12 19.49 8.89
C VAL A 295 22.27 19.98 10.06
N LYS A 296 22.11 21.30 10.20
CA LYS A 296 21.48 21.90 11.38
C LYS A 296 20.04 21.44 11.55
N ASP A 297 19.73 20.95 12.75
CA ASP A 297 18.40 20.46 13.13
C ASP A 297 17.86 19.31 12.26
N ARG A 298 18.76 18.57 11.59
CA ARG A 298 18.41 17.45 10.70
C ARG A 298 18.88 16.10 11.24
N ILE A 299 18.36 15.05 10.62
CA ILE A 299 18.82 13.67 10.73
C ILE A 299 19.87 13.43 9.66
N ILE A 300 21.00 12.87 10.06
CA ILE A 300 22.07 12.44 9.16
C ILE A 300 22.09 10.92 9.16
N LEU A 301 21.65 10.30 8.06
CA LEU A 301 21.77 8.85 7.86
C LEU A 301 23.02 8.58 7.03
N ILE A 302 23.84 7.63 7.44
CA ILE A 302 25.10 7.26 6.78
C ILE A 302 24.93 5.84 6.28
N GLY A 303 25.16 5.57 5.00
CA GLY A 303 25.01 4.22 4.48
C GLY A 303 25.53 4.04 3.07
N VAL A 304 25.63 2.78 2.65
CA VAL A 304 26.13 2.42 1.33
C VAL A 304 25.07 2.73 0.27
N ALA A 305 25.50 3.32 -0.86
CA ALA A 305 24.63 3.58 -2.02
C ALA A 305 25.19 3.01 -3.34
N GLY A 306 26.31 2.29 -3.27
CA GLY A 306 27.01 1.73 -4.43
C GLY A 306 26.26 0.58 -5.12
N GLU A 307 26.66 0.28 -6.35
CA GLU A 307 26.07 -0.80 -7.14
C GLU A 307 26.35 -2.17 -6.50
N LYS A 308 25.31 -3.02 -6.42
CA LYS A 308 25.34 -4.44 -5.98
C LYS A 308 25.39 -4.71 -4.48
N GLN A 309 25.33 -3.71 -3.62
CA GLN A 309 25.26 -3.92 -2.17
C GLN A 309 23.99 -3.28 -1.59
N ASP A 310 23.29 -4.05 -0.76
CA ASP A 310 22.14 -3.57 0.01
C ASP A 310 21.04 -2.87 -0.83
N LEU A 311 20.74 -3.45 -2.00
CA LEU A 311 19.75 -2.95 -2.94
C LEU A 311 18.42 -3.68 -2.76
N HIS A 312 17.33 -2.92 -2.61
CA HIS A 312 16.01 -3.45 -2.29
C HIS A 312 14.94 -3.04 -3.31
N LEU A 313 13.95 -3.90 -3.50
CA LEU A 313 12.77 -3.58 -4.30
C LEU A 313 11.75 -2.84 -3.44
N THR A 314 11.13 -1.82 -4.03
CA THR A 314 10.03 -1.05 -3.42
C THR A 314 8.89 -0.90 -4.43
N PRO A 315 7.70 -0.41 -4.02
CA PRO A 315 6.62 -0.10 -4.96
C PRO A 315 7.03 0.83 -6.11
N TYR A 316 8.12 1.61 -5.97
CA TYR A 316 8.63 2.50 -7.02
C TYR A 316 9.75 1.90 -7.88
N SER A 317 10.11 0.63 -7.68
CA SER A 317 11.16 -0.07 -8.44
C SER A 317 10.71 -0.44 -9.86
N ILE A 318 10.47 0.56 -10.70
CA ILE A 318 10.14 0.40 -12.12
C ILE A 318 11.36 -0.20 -12.85
N ASN A 319 11.13 -1.20 -13.71
CA ASN A 319 12.17 -1.93 -14.45
C ASN A 319 13.24 -2.58 -13.54
N ASN A 320 12.84 -3.05 -12.35
CA ASN A 320 13.73 -3.62 -11.33
C ASN A 320 14.83 -2.67 -10.85
N ARG A 321 14.63 -1.36 -10.95
CA ARG A 321 15.54 -0.39 -10.34
C ARG A 321 15.39 -0.43 -8.82
N GLN A 322 16.29 -1.15 -8.17
CA GLN A 322 16.37 -1.22 -6.72
C GLN A 322 16.91 0.08 -6.12
N ILE A 323 16.60 0.34 -4.85
CA ILE A 323 17.14 1.48 -4.11
C ILE A 323 17.98 1.00 -2.92
N PRO A 324 19.01 1.76 -2.50
CA PRO A 324 19.82 1.38 -1.34
C PRO A 324 19.02 1.30 -0.03
N GLY A 325 19.39 0.39 0.88
CA GLY A 325 18.71 0.18 2.16
C GLY A 325 18.67 1.43 3.04
N VAL A 326 19.74 2.23 3.06
CA VAL A 326 19.77 3.53 3.75
C VAL A 326 18.69 4.49 3.25
N ILE A 327 18.34 4.41 1.96
CA ILE A 327 17.25 5.21 1.37
C ILE A 327 15.88 4.66 1.77
N VAL A 328 15.74 3.33 1.87
CA VAL A 328 14.51 2.70 2.42
C VAL A 328 14.32 3.14 3.87
N HIS A 329 15.34 3.03 4.71
CA HIS A 329 15.31 3.50 6.10
C HIS A 329 15.01 4.99 6.20
N ALA A 330 15.54 5.83 5.30
CA ALA A 330 15.19 7.24 5.25
C ALA A 330 13.69 7.48 5.03
N GLN A 331 13.05 6.72 4.12
CA GLN A 331 11.60 6.79 3.91
C GLN A 331 10.81 6.36 5.15
N MET A 332 11.26 5.30 5.83
CA MET A 332 10.64 4.81 7.07
C MET A 332 10.73 5.82 8.22
N VAL A 333 11.93 6.38 8.45
CA VAL A 333 12.17 7.44 9.44
C VAL A 333 11.28 8.64 9.14
N SER A 334 11.27 9.06 7.87
CA SER A 334 10.47 10.19 7.43
C SER A 334 8.98 9.98 7.65
N GLN A 335 8.45 8.77 7.38
CA GLN A 335 7.06 8.43 7.65
C GLN A 335 6.70 8.63 9.13
N ILE A 336 7.52 8.09 10.04
CA ILE A 336 7.26 8.17 11.48
C ILE A 336 7.22 9.64 11.93
N ILE A 337 8.22 10.42 11.54
CA ILE A 337 8.32 11.83 11.94
C ILE A 337 7.19 12.65 11.34
N SER A 338 6.87 12.42 10.05
CA SER A 338 5.82 13.17 9.37
C SER A 338 4.45 12.86 9.95
N ALA A 339 4.20 11.62 10.37
CA ALA A 339 2.95 11.25 11.02
C ALA A 339 2.80 11.97 12.37
N VAL A 340 3.88 12.05 13.17
CA VAL A 340 3.86 12.68 14.49
C VAL A 340 3.82 14.21 14.42
N LYS A 341 4.67 14.83 13.59
CA LYS A 341 4.82 16.30 13.52
C LYS A 341 3.87 16.98 12.53
N ASP A 342 3.63 16.36 11.38
CA ASP A 342 2.92 16.99 10.25
C ASP A 342 1.52 16.37 10.02
N GLU A 343 1.10 15.45 10.89
CA GLU A 343 -0.16 14.71 10.77
C GLU A 343 -0.31 13.99 9.41
N ARG A 344 0.81 13.58 8.80
CA ARG A 344 0.83 12.80 7.56
C ARG A 344 0.03 11.50 7.76
N SER A 345 -0.95 11.26 6.89
CA SER A 345 -1.76 10.05 6.92
C SER A 345 -0.91 8.78 6.83
N LEU A 346 -1.10 7.86 7.76
CA LEU A 346 -0.64 6.47 7.64
C LEU A 346 -1.61 5.70 6.73
N LEU A 347 -1.09 4.71 6.01
CA LEU A 347 -1.93 3.82 5.22
C LEU A 347 -2.73 2.90 6.16
N ARG A 348 -4.03 2.81 5.89
CA ARG A 348 -5.00 2.01 6.65
C ARG A 348 -5.82 1.16 5.70
N TRP A 349 -6.43 0.12 6.22
CA TRP A 349 -7.40 -0.73 5.53
C TRP A 349 -8.75 -0.61 6.23
N TRP A 350 -9.78 -1.18 5.62
CA TRP A 350 -11.10 -1.23 6.24
C TRP A 350 -11.26 -2.47 7.10
N ASP A 351 -12.20 -2.40 8.03
CA ASP A 351 -12.61 -3.58 8.75
C ASP A 351 -13.23 -4.60 7.78
N ARG A 352 -13.05 -5.88 8.10
CA ARG A 352 -13.40 -7.01 7.23
C ARG A 352 -14.84 -6.95 6.68
N TRP A 353 -15.81 -6.53 7.50
CA TRP A 353 -17.21 -6.45 7.06
C TRP A 353 -17.42 -5.37 5.98
N ALA A 354 -16.73 -4.23 6.07
CA ALA A 354 -16.83 -3.15 5.10
C ALA A 354 -16.20 -3.56 3.76
N GLU A 355 -15.11 -4.33 3.80
CA GLU A 355 -14.50 -4.91 2.60
C GLU A 355 -15.40 -5.97 1.93
N ILE A 356 -16.10 -6.80 2.72
CA ILE A 356 -17.10 -7.74 2.19
C ILE A 356 -18.23 -6.99 1.49
N VAL A 357 -18.76 -5.94 2.12
CA VAL A 357 -19.81 -5.10 1.53
C VAL A 357 -19.32 -4.44 0.24
N TRP A 358 -18.08 -3.95 0.23
CA TRP A 358 -17.45 -3.36 -0.96
C TRP A 358 -17.38 -4.36 -2.12
N MET A 359 -16.82 -5.54 -1.88
CA MET A 359 -16.71 -6.62 -2.88
C MET A 359 -18.10 -7.09 -3.38
N GLY A 360 -19.05 -7.24 -2.46
CA GLY A 360 -20.42 -7.64 -2.78
C GLY A 360 -21.16 -6.59 -3.61
N SER A 361 -20.94 -5.31 -3.31
CA SER A 361 -21.54 -4.19 -4.05
C SER A 361 -21.05 -4.18 -5.50
N TRP A 362 -19.75 -4.35 -5.75
CA TRP A 362 -19.20 -4.41 -7.10
C TRP A 362 -19.61 -5.67 -7.87
N SER A 363 -19.74 -6.80 -7.18
CA SER A 363 -20.33 -8.02 -7.74
C SER A 363 -21.77 -7.78 -8.21
N PHE A 364 -22.58 -7.16 -7.35
CA PHE A 364 -23.98 -6.82 -7.67
C PHE A 364 -24.10 -5.84 -8.83
N VAL A 365 -23.28 -4.78 -8.87
CA VAL A 365 -23.20 -3.86 -10.01
C VAL A 365 -22.93 -4.61 -11.31
N GLY A 366 -21.98 -5.55 -11.32
CA GLY A 366 -21.68 -6.38 -12.48
C GLY A 366 -22.90 -7.17 -12.99
N GLY A 367 -23.67 -7.78 -12.08
CA GLY A 367 -24.90 -8.49 -12.42
C GLY A 367 -25.98 -7.57 -13.00
N ILE A 368 -26.18 -6.39 -12.42
CA ILE A 368 -27.22 -5.43 -12.83
C ILE A 368 -26.92 -4.81 -14.20
N LEU A 369 -25.67 -4.45 -14.48
CA LEU A 369 -25.29 -3.81 -15.76
C LEU A 369 -25.62 -4.67 -16.98
N VAL A 370 -25.60 -6.00 -16.82
CA VAL A 370 -25.90 -6.97 -17.87
C VAL A 370 -27.41 -7.07 -18.16
N LEU A 371 -28.25 -6.80 -17.17
CA LEU A 371 -29.72 -6.81 -17.32
C LEU A 371 -30.21 -5.63 -18.16
N TRP A 372 -29.52 -4.48 -18.09
CA TRP A 372 -30.01 -3.23 -18.67
C TRP A 372 -30.04 -3.21 -20.21
N ARG A 373 -29.09 -3.89 -20.88
CA ARG A 373 -29.00 -3.90 -22.36
C ARG A 373 -28.76 -5.31 -22.89
N ARG A 374 -29.42 -5.67 -24.00
CA ARG A 374 -29.30 -7.02 -24.61
C ARG A 374 -28.06 -7.21 -25.50
N SER A 375 -27.48 -6.14 -26.03
CA SER A 375 -26.32 -6.23 -26.91
C SER A 375 -25.02 -6.41 -26.12
N LEU A 376 -24.21 -7.39 -26.53
CA LEU A 376 -22.93 -7.73 -25.89
C LEU A 376 -21.93 -6.56 -25.90
N PHE A 377 -21.94 -5.74 -26.96
CA PHE A 377 -21.06 -4.57 -27.06
C PHE A 377 -21.34 -3.55 -25.95
N TYR A 378 -22.62 -3.19 -25.75
CA TYR A 378 -23.01 -2.24 -24.71
C TYR A 378 -22.78 -2.78 -23.30
N ARG A 379 -22.90 -4.10 -23.10
CA ARG A 379 -22.55 -4.76 -21.82
C ARG A 379 -21.06 -4.63 -21.53
N GLY A 380 -20.20 -4.94 -22.51
CA GLY A 380 -18.75 -4.80 -22.37
C GLY A 380 -18.34 -3.36 -22.08
N PHE A 381 -18.94 -2.40 -22.78
CA PHE A 381 -18.69 -0.97 -22.54
C PHE A 381 -19.12 -0.53 -21.14
N ALA A 382 -20.30 -0.95 -20.67
CA ALA A 382 -20.77 -0.64 -19.32
C ALA A 382 -19.87 -1.24 -18.22
N ILE A 383 -19.42 -2.48 -18.40
CA ILE A 383 -18.43 -3.14 -17.53
C ILE A 383 -17.11 -2.36 -17.53
N GLY A 384 -16.64 -1.92 -18.70
CA GLY A 384 -15.44 -1.10 -18.83
C GLY A 384 -15.53 0.21 -18.05
N ILE A 385 -16.64 0.94 -18.15
CA ILE A 385 -16.88 2.16 -17.35
C ILE A 385 -16.88 1.83 -15.86
N ALA A 386 -17.58 0.77 -15.45
CA ALA A 386 -17.65 0.38 -14.04
C ALA A 386 -16.27 0.02 -13.46
N LEU A 387 -15.41 -0.63 -14.24
CA LEU A 387 -14.02 -0.90 -13.85
C LEU A 387 -13.21 0.39 -13.70
N VAL A 388 -13.37 1.36 -14.61
CA VAL A 388 -12.71 2.68 -14.47
C VAL A 388 -13.17 3.40 -13.20
N VAL A 389 -14.47 3.36 -12.89
CA VAL A 389 -15.01 3.95 -11.65
C VAL A 389 -14.47 3.22 -10.42
N LEU A 390 -14.38 1.89 -10.44
CA LEU A 390 -13.81 1.10 -9.36
C LEU A 390 -12.33 1.46 -9.11
N VAL A 391 -11.50 1.43 -10.16
CA VAL A 391 -10.07 1.80 -10.08
C VAL A 391 -9.92 3.23 -9.58
N GLY A 392 -10.70 4.17 -10.11
CA GLY A 392 -10.70 5.57 -9.69
C GLY A 392 -11.09 5.74 -8.21
N SER A 393 -12.07 4.97 -7.73
CA SER A 393 -12.50 4.99 -6.32
C SER A 393 -11.40 4.47 -5.39
N CYS A 394 -10.78 3.33 -5.74
CA CYS A 394 -9.64 2.79 -4.99
C CYS A 394 -8.45 3.77 -4.99
N TYR A 395 -8.18 4.43 -6.11
CA TYR A 395 -7.13 5.44 -6.21
C TYR A 395 -7.39 6.65 -5.31
N ILE A 396 -8.60 7.23 -5.34
CA ILE A 396 -8.97 8.38 -4.50
C ILE A 396 -8.89 8.01 -3.01
N LEU A 397 -9.36 6.82 -2.65
CA LEU A 397 -9.27 6.34 -1.27
C LEU A 397 -7.82 6.13 -0.83
N LEU A 398 -6.95 5.62 -1.71
CA LEU A 398 -5.52 5.49 -1.41
C LEU A 398 -4.86 6.87 -1.16
N LEU A 399 -5.24 7.90 -1.92
CA LEU A 399 -4.79 9.28 -1.66
C LEU A 399 -5.23 9.79 -0.30
N ALA A 400 -6.38 9.35 0.20
CA ALA A 400 -6.86 9.63 1.56
C ALA A 400 -6.26 8.71 2.64
N GLY A 401 -5.33 7.82 2.26
CA GLY A 401 -4.66 6.89 3.17
C GLY A 401 -5.39 5.57 3.38
N PHE A 402 -6.35 5.21 2.53
CA PHE A 402 -7.10 3.94 2.60
C PHE A 402 -6.74 3.02 1.44
N TRP A 403 -6.11 1.87 1.75
CA TRP A 403 -5.95 0.78 0.81
C TRP A 403 -7.11 -0.20 0.96
N ILE A 404 -7.91 -0.33 -0.10
CA ILE A 404 -9.11 -1.18 -0.16
C ILE A 404 -9.03 -2.17 -1.32
N PRO A 405 -9.79 -3.28 -1.28
CA PRO A 405 -9.65 -4.37 -2.24
C PRO A 405 -10.11 -3.98 -3.67
N LEU A 406 -9.19 -4.04 -4.63
CA LEU A 406 -9.44 -3.65 -6.03
C LEU A 406 -9.69 -4.87 -6.92
N VAL A 407 -8.75 -5.80 -6.97
CA VAL A 407 -8.75 -7.04 -7.73
C VAL A 407 -9.95 -7.94 -7.40
N PRO A 408 -10.26 -8.30 -6.13
CA PRO A 408 -11.43 -9.13 -5.87
C PRO A 408 -12.72 -8.41 -6.27
N SER A 409 -12.80 -7.08 -6.10
CA SER A 409 -13.96 -6.28 -6.51
C SER A 409 -14.12 -6.26 -8.04
N ALA A 410 -13.01 -6.14 -8.78
CA ALA A 410 -13.00 -6.18 -10.24
C ALA A 410 -13.38 -7.56 -10.78
N LEU A 411 -12.84 -8.62 -10.18
CA LEU A 411 -13.22 -10.00 -10.50
C LEU A 411 -14.70 -10.26 -10.21
N GLY A 412 -15.21 -9.77 -9.07
CA GLY A 412 -16.62 -9.87 -8.71
C GLY A 412 -17.52 -9.23 -9.76
N LEU A 413 -17.18 -8.02 -10.21
CA LEU A 413 -17.90 -7.31 -11.26
C LEU A 413 -17.92 -8.11 -12.57
N ILE A 414 -16.77 -8.63 -13.01
CA ILE A 414 -16.65 -9.36 -14.29
C ILE A 414 -17.33 -10.73 -14.22
N VAL A 415 -17.01 -11.55 -13.21
CA VAL A 415 -17.50 -12.92 -13.07
C VAL A 415 -19.01 -12.94 -12.86
N THR A 416 -19.54 -12.04 -12.03
CA THR A 416 -20.99 -11.97 -11.79
C THR A 416 -21.73 -11.54 -13.06
N GLY A 417 -21.22 -10.55 -13.79
CA GLY A 417 -21.81 -10.14 -15.07
C GLY A 417 -21.81 -11.28 -16.11
N ALA A 418 -20.71 -12.03 -16.19
CA ALA A 418 -20.63 -13.21 -17.05
C ALA A 418 -21.62 -14.30 -16.62
N GLY A 419 -21.70 -14.62 -15.32
CA GLY A 419 -22.61 -15.64 -14.78
C GLY A 419 -24.09 -15.31 -15.00
N VAL A 420 -24.49 -14.05 -14.82
CA VAL A 420 -25.87 -13.62 -15.14
C VAL A 420 -26.13 -13.73 -16.64
N THR A 421 -25.16 -13.36 -17.49
CA THR A 421 -25.30 -13.49 -18.95
C THR A 421 -25.51 -14.93 -19.38
N THR A 422 -24.73 -15.88 -18.83
CA THR A 422 -24.82 -17.31 -19.19
C THR A 422 -26.12 -17.92 -18.70
N TYR A 423 -26.54 -17.62 -17.46
CA TYR A 423 -27.81 -18.09 -16.92
C TYR A 423 -29.00 -17.65 -17.79
N LEU A 424 -29.07 -16.35 -18.13
CA LEU A 424 -30.16 -15.82 -18.96
C LEU A 424 -30.14 -16.32 -20.41
N LYS A 425 -28.98 -16.76 -20.90
CA LYS A 425 -28.88 -17.40 -22.21
C LYS A 425 -29.33 -18.87 -22.15
N SER A 426 -29.12 -19.55 -21.02
CA SER A 426 -29.55 -20.94 -20.83
C SER A 426 -31.02 -21.08 -20.46
N ASP A 427 -31.64 -20.04 -19.88
CA ASP A 427 -33.08 -19.99 -19.54
C ASP A 427 -33.96 -19.65 -20.77
N ARG A 428 -33.36 -19.27 -21.90
CA ARG A 428 -34.01 -19.00 -23.19
C ARG A 428 -33.78 -20.14 -24.15
#